data_AF-V5GPN6-F1
#
_entry.id   AF-V5GPN6-F1
#
_cell.length_a   1.000
_cell.length_b   1.000
_cell.length_c   1.000
_cell.angle_alpha   90.00
_cell.angle_beta   90.00
_cell.angle_gamma   90.00
#
_symmetry.space_group_name_H-M   'P 1'
#
loop_
_entity.id
_entity.type
_entity.pdbx_description
1 polymer ?
#
loop_
_entity_poly.entity_id
_entity_poly.type
_entity_poly.pdbx_seq_one_letter_code
_entity_poly.pdbx_strand_id
1 'polypeptide(L)'
;IFVICTLLMSISGAVQVVSPEYITFVSLIFINALGTAGVYPLAFIIGVEMVGKRKREVTGIVLNYFYALGEAIVSPIAWYTKDWVHLQLIVSVPAVLFAGYYWIVPESVRWLLANEKNDKAKKIVFKVAKFNNVVLSDNLVDSFKEEA
;
A
#
# COMPACT_ATOMS: atom_id res chain seq x y z
N ILE A 1 2.30 1.67 -8.86
CA ILE A 1 1.45 2.86 -8.57
C ILE A 1 1.37 3.10 -7.07
N PHE A 2 0.96 2.11 -6.27
CA PHE A 2 0.87 2.23 -4.81
C PHE A 2 2.13 2.87 -4.16
N VAL A 3 3.32 2.33 -4.42
CA VAL A 3 4.59 2.85 -3.87
C VAL A 3 4.85 4.31 -4.28
N ILE A 4 4.48 4.70 -5.51
CA ILE A 4 4.63 6.08 -5.98
C ILE A 4 3.70 7.00 -5.19
N CYS A 5 2.44 6.62 -4.98
CA CYS A 5 1.50 7.37 -4.16
C CYS A 5 1.98 7.50 -2.72
N THR A 6 2.53 6.43 -2.13
CA THR A 6 3.11 6.44 -0.77
C THR A 6 4.31 7.37 -0.65
N LEU A 7 5.23 7.34 -1.62
CA LEU A 7 6.38 8.24 -1.66
C LEU A 7 5.95 9.69 -1.85
N LEU A 8 5.02 9.94 -2.77
CA LEU A 8 4.51 11.27 -3.05
C LEU A 8 3.83 11.87 -1.80
N MET A 9 2.97 11.11 -1.12
CA MET A 9 2.35 11.48 0.16
C MET A 9 3.40 11.75 1.25
N SER A 10 4.27 10.78 1.53
CA SER A 10 5.22 10.89 2.64
C SER A 10 6.26 12.01 2.46
N ILE A 11 6.82 12.17 1.25
CA ILE A 11 7.82 13.19 0.96
C ILE A 11 7.19 14.58 1.00
N SER A 12 6.06 14.80 0.31
CA SER A 12 5.40 16.11 0.32
C SER A 12 4.91 16.49 1.72
N GLY A 13 4.37 15.54 2.47
CA GLY A 13 3.99 15.72 3.88
C GLY A 13 5.16 16.04 4.80
N ALA A 14 6.36 15.51 4.55
CA ALA A 14 7.55 15.87 5.33
C ALA A 14 8.13 17.23 4.91
N VAL A 15 8.12 17.56 3.62
CA VAL A 15 8.70 18.80 3.08
C VAL A 15 7.79 20.01 3.36
N GLN A 16 6.48 19.84 3.51
CA GLN A 16 5.57 20.97 3.75
C GLN A 16 5.88 21.76 5.03
N VAL A 17 6.57 21.17 6.01
CA VAL A 17 6.89 21.87 7.26
C VAL A 17 7.95 22.95 7.10
N VAL A 18 8.75 22.90 6.02
CA VAL A 18 9.80 23.89 5.73
C VAL A 18 9.37 24.91 4.66
N SER A 19 8.08 24.94 4.31
CA SER A 19 7.57 25.87 3.30
C SER A 19 7.81 27.34 3.72
N PRO A 20 8.48 28.16 2.90
CA PRO A 20 8.78 29.56 3.26
C PRO A 20 7.56 30.47 3.14
N GLU A 21 6.65 30.16 2.22
CA GLU A 21 5.44 30.93 1.96
C GLU A 21 4.19 30.05 1.80
N TYR A 22 3.03 30.69 1.97
CA TYR A 22 1.72 30.05 1.93
C TYR A 22 1.44 29.30 0.63
N ILE A 23 1.89 29.81 -0.51
CA ILE A 23 1.65 29.16 -1.81
C ILE A 23 2.37 27.81 -1.88
N THR A 24 3.66 27.76 -1.53
CA THR A 24 4.42 26.49 -1.48
C THR A 24 3.80 25.52 -0.47
N PHE A 25 3.34 26.01 0.68
CA PHE A 25 2.64 25.19 1.67
C PHE A 25 1.38 24.52 1.09
N VAL A 26 0.51 25.30 0.45
CA VAL A 26 -0.74 24.80 -0.14
C VAL A 26 -0.46 23.85 -1.32
N SER A 27 0.53 24.16 -2.16
CA SER A 27 0.94 23.27 -3.25
C SER A 27 1.43 21.91 -2.72
N LEU A 28 2.22 21.89 -1.64
CA LEU A 28 2.69 20.66 -1.03
C LEU A 28 1.56 19.87 -0.37
N ILE A 29 0.62 20.53 0.30
CA ILE A 29 -0.60 19.89 0.83
C ILE A 29 -1.41 19.25 -0.28
N PHE A 30 -1.57 19.94 -1.41
CA PHE A 30 -2.30 19.41 -2.56
C PHE A 30 -1.64 18.15 -3.11
N ILE A 31 -0.31 18.15 -3.26
CA ILE A 31 0.45 16.96 -3.67
C ILE A 31 0.29 15.84 -2.63
N ASN A 32 0.38 16.15 -1.35
CA ASN A 32 0.18 15.17 -0.28
C ASN A 32 -1.22 14.53 -0.35
N ALA A 33 -2.26 15.34 -0.59
CA ALA A 33 -3.64 14.87 -0.75
C ALA A 33 -3.80 13.96 -1.98
N LEU A 34 -3.17 14.29 -3.11
CA LEU A 34 -3.15 13.44 -4.31
C LEU A 34 -2.52 12.07 -4.03
N GLY A 35 -1.40 12.06 -3.29
CA GLY A 35 -0.77 10.80 -2.87
C GLY A 35 -1.70 9.99 -1.97
N THR A 36 -2.27 10.62 -0.95
CA THR A 36 -3.18 10.00 0.02
C THR A 36 -4.40 9.36 -0.66
N ALA A 37 -4.99 10.04 -1.65
CA ALA A 37 -6.13 9.55 -2.41
C ALA A 37 -5.84 8.21 -3.13
N GLY A 38 -4.58 7.94 -3.49
CA GLY A 38 -4.17 6.68 -4.12
C GLY A 38 -3.82 5.57 -3.13
N VAL A 39 -3.29 5.89 -1.94
CA VAL A 39 -2.72 4.89 -1.01
C VAL A 39 -3.78 3.92 -0.50
N TYR A 40 -4.89 4.42 0.06
CA TYR A 40 -5.93 3.57 0.66
C TYR A 40 -6.62 2.63 -0.36
N PRO A 41 -7.17 3.12 -1.49
CA PRO A 41 -7.87 2.24 -2.43
C PRO A 41 -6.92 1.23 -3.08
N LEU A 42 -5.67 1.59 -3.38
CA LEU A 42 -4.71 0.66 -3.94
C LEU A 42 -4.29 -0.42 -2.93
N ALA A 43 -4.11 -0.06 -1.65
CA ALA A 43 -3.87 -1.04 -0.58
C ALA A 43 -5.04 -2.03 -0.46
N PHE A 44 -6.27 -1.52 -0.52
CA PHE A 44 -7.47 -2.37 -0.51
C PHE A 44 -7.49 -3.33 -1.69
N ILE A 45 -7.27 -2.84 -2.92
CA ILE A 45 -7.26 -3.66 -4.14
C ILE A 45 -6.22 -4.78 -4.04
N ILE A 46 -4.96 -4.43 -3.70
CA ILE A 46 -3.88 -5.43 -3.55
C ILE A 46 -4.29 -6.48 -2.49
N GLY A 47 -4.82 -6.03 -1.35
CA GLY A 47 -5.27 -6.93 -0.28
C GLY A 47 -6.36 -7.92 -0.72
N VAL A 48 -7.40 -7.46 -1.43
CA VAL A 48 -8.50 -8.33 -1.88
C VAL A 48 -8.11 -9.23 -3.06
N GLU A 49 -7.07 -8.86 -3.80
CA GLU A 49 -6.51 -9.66 -4.88
C GLU A 49 -5.63 -10.80 -4.37
N MET A 50 -4.94 -10.61 -3.26
CA MET A 50 -4.09 -11.62 -2.60
C MET A 50 -4.89 -12.69 -1.84
N VAL A 51 -6.16 -12.45 -1.54
CA VAL A 51 -7.00 -13.39 -0.79
C VAL A 51 -8.07 -14.06 -1.66
N GLY A 52 -8.48 -15.26 -1.25
CA GLY A 52 -9.60 -15.97 -1.86
C GLY A 52 -10.95 -15.27 -1.62
N LYS A 53 -11.95 -15.58 -2.45
CA LYS A 53 -13.28 -14.94 -2.45
C LYS A 53 -13.91 -14.81 -1.05
N ARG A 54 -13.82 -15.87 -0.23
CA ARG A 54 -14.40 -15.93 1.12
C ARG A 54 -13.76 -14.94 2.13
N LYS A 55 -12.51 -14.53 1.91
CA LYS A 55 -11.76 -13.68 2.87
C LYS A 55 -11.73 -12.20 2.47
N ARG A 56 -12.30 -11.82 1.33
CA ARG A 56 -12.24 -10.43 0.82
C ARG A 56 -12.87 -9.42 1.77
N GLU A 57 -14.02 -9.74 2.36
CA GLU A 57 -14.69 -8.87 3.33
C GLU A 57 -13.82 -8.65 4.57
N VAL A 58 -13.25 -9.74 5.11
CA VAL A 58 -12.35 -9.69 6.27
C VAL A 58 -11.14 -8.80 5.98
N THR A 59 -10.54 -8.90 4.80
CA THR A 59 -9.42 -8.02 4.41
C THR A 59 -9.82 -6.55 4.44
N GLY A 60 -11.02 -6.21 3.94
CA GLY A 60 -11.54 -4.85 3.99
C GLY A 60 -11.78 -4.35 5.42
N ILE A 61 -12.35 -5.20 6.26
CA ILE A 61 -12.60 -4.89 7.68
C ILE A 61 -11.27 -4.62 8.41
N VAL A 62 -10.29 -5.49 8.22
CA VAL A 62 -8.96 -5.34 8.82
C VAL A 62 -8.30 -4.03 8.39
N LEU A 63 -8.38 -3.67 7.10
CA LEU A 63 -7.84 -2.41 6.61
C LEU A 63 -8.51 -1.19 7.26
N ASN A 64 -9.84 -1.21 7.41
CA ASN A 64 -10.58 -0.13 8.10
C ASN A 64 -10.19 -0.01 9.57
N TYR A 65 -9.97 -1.13 10.27
CA TYR A 65 -9.50 -1.09 11.66
C TYR A 65 -8.13 -0.43 11.79
N PHE A 66 -7.18 -0.77 10.91
CA PHE A 66 -5.87 -0.12 10.91
C PHE A 66 -5.96 1.37 10.57
N TYR A 67 -6.84 1.75 9.65
CA TYR A 67 -7.09 3.15 9.32
C TYR A 67 -7.64 3.93 10.53
N ALA A 68 -8.71 3.43 11.15
CA ALA A 68 -9.32 4.04 12.33
C ALA A 68 -8.35 4.12 13.52
N LEU A 69 -7.56 3.06 13.74
CA LEU A 69 -6.53 3.06 14.78
C LEU A 69 -5.44 4.10 14.49
N GLY A 70 -5.02 4.24 13.23
CA GLY A 70 -4.09 5.27 12.79
C GLY A 70 -4.59 6.68 13.13
N GLU A 71 -5.83 7.01 12.76
CA GLU A 71 -6.45 8.30 13.10
C GLU A 71 -6.57 8.50 14.62
N ALA A 72 -6.97 7.47 15.36
CA ALA A 72 -7.08 7.55 16.82
C ALA A 72 -5.72 7.80 17.51
N ILE A 73 -4.61 7.31 16.95
CA ILE A 73 -3.25 7.52 17.46
C ILE A 73 -2.76 8.95 17.16
N VAL A 74 -3.26 9.62 16.12
CA VAL A 74 -2.87 11.01 15.82
C VAL A 74 -3.28 11.97 16.95
N SER A 75 -4.46 11.79 17.54
CA SER A 75 -4.95 12.65 18.64
C SER A 75 -4.03 12.72 19.87
N PRO A 76 -3.59 11.61 20.49
CA PRO A 76 -2.66 11.66 21.62
C PRO A 76 -1.28 12.20 21.23
N ILE A 77 -0.80 11.94 20.00
CA ILE A 77 0.46 12.54 19.52
C ILE A 77 0.32 14.06 19.43
N ALA A 78 -0.78 14.56 18.86
CA ALA A 78 -1.05 15.99 18.76
C ALA A 78 -1.17 16.66 20.13
N TRP A 79 -1.80 15.98 21.10
CA TRP A 79 -1.88 16.46 22.48
C TRP A 79 -0.51 16.56 23.15
N TYR A 80 0.39 15.62 22.86
CA TYR A 80 1.75 15.60 23.41
C TYR A 80 2.67 16.63 22.76
N THR A 81 2.73 16.70 21.41
CA THR A 81 3.67 17.58 20.72
C THR A 81 3.28 19.05 20.81
N LYS A 82 1.99 19.38 20.77
CA LYS A 82 1.42 20.74 20.76
C LYS A 82 1.95 21.67 19.64
N ASP A 83 2.77 21.12 18.75
CA ASP A 83 3.34 21.77 17.58
C ASP A 83 2.98 20.94 16.35
N TRP A 84 2.38 21.61 15.37
CA TRP A 84 1.93 21.01 14.12
C TRP A 84 3.11 20.52 13.27
N VAL A 85 4.29 21.16 13.36
CA VAL A 85 5.50 20.74 12.63
C VAL A 85 5.96 19.37 13.11
N HIS A 86 6.08 19.22 14.43
CA HIS A 86 6.46 17.95 15.05
C HIS A 86 5.42 16.86 14.77
N LEU A 87 4.13 17.19 14.86
CA LEU A 87 3.05 16.26 14.53
C LEU A 87 3.15 15.77 13.08
N GLN A 88 3.32 16.70 12.14
CA GLN A 88 3.42 16.39 10.72
C GLN A 88 4.62 15.49 10.42
N LEU A 89 5.80 15.79 11.00
CA LEU A 89 7.00 14.96 10.82
C LEU A 89 6.82 13.56 11.42
N ILE A 90 6.23 13.43 12.60
CA ILE A 90 5.99 12.13 13.25
C ILE A 90 5.06 11.26 12.40
N VAL A 91 4.07 11.85 11.72
CA VAL A 91 3.15 11.09 10.86
C VAL A 91 3.78 10.78 9.49
N SER A 92 4.49 11.73 8.87
CA SER A 92 5.01 11.58 7.50
C SER A 92 6.32 10.81 7.40
N VAL A 93 7.24 10.94 8.36
CA VAL A 93 8.58 10.33 8.27
C VAL A 93 8.53 8.79 8.32
N PRO A 94 7.80 8.15 9.25
CA PRO A 94 7.68 6.68 9.26
C PRO A 94 7.06 6.15 7.97
N ALA A 95 6.19 6.93 7.32
CA ALA A 95 5.56 6.51 6.08
C ALA A 95 6.54 6.35 4.91
N VAL A 96 7.70 7.02 4.95
CA VAL A 96 8.78 6.82 3.96
C VAL A 96 9.33 5.39 4.01
N LEU A 97 9.36 4.76 5.20
CA LEU A 97 9.83 3.38 5.35
C LEU A 97 8.91 2.39 4.63
N PHE A 98 7.64 2.73 4.42
CA PHE A 98 6.72 1.90 3.64
C PHE A 98 7.06 1.87 2.14
N ALA A 99 8.02 2.68 1.65
CA ALA A 99 8.63 2.45 0.35
C ALA A 99 9.26 1.06 0.22
N GLY A 100 9.70 0.48 1.35
CA GLY A 100 10.21 -0.89 1.42
C GLY A 100 9.18 -1.96 1.03
N TYR A 101 7.88 -1.61 0.95
CA TYR A 101 6.84 -2.53 0.47
C TYR A 101 7.10 -2.97 -0.97
N TYR A 102 7.84 -2.21 -1.76
CA TYR A 102 8.26 -2.61 -3.10
C TYR A 102 8.96 -3.98 -3.12
N TRP A 103 9.75 -4.30 -2.08
CA TRP A 103 10.48 -5.58 -2.01
C TRP A 103 9.70 -6.70 -1.33
N ILE A 104 8.77 -6.34 -0.44
CA ILE A 104 8.08 -7.30 0.43
C ILE A 104 6.76 -7.75 -0.21
N VAL A 105 6.00 -6.80 -0.76
CA VAL A 105 4.64 -7.04 -1.26
C VAL A 105 4.74 -7.49 -2.72
N PRO A 106 4.29 -8.72 -3.05
CA PRO A 106 4.25 -9.16 -4.44
C PRO A 106 3.22 -8.34 -5.23
N GLU A 107 3.50 -8.13 -6.51
CA GLU A 107 2.54 -7.50 -7.43
C GLU A 107 1.27 -8.35 -7.55
N SER A 108 0.15 -7.70 -7.87
CA SER A 108 -1.12 -8.39 -8.08
C SER A 108 -1.03 -9.48 -9.15
N VAL A 109 -1.35 -10.71 -8.77
CA VAL A 109 -1.39 -11.86 -9.69
C VAL A 109 -2.40 -11.61 -10.81
N ARG A 110 -3.56 -11.02 -10.50
CA ARG A 110 -4.58 -10.70 -11.51
C ARG A 110 -4.10 -9.67 -12.52
N TRP A 111 -3.45 -8.61 -12.04
CA TRP A 111 -2.87 -7.60 -12.92
C TRP A 111 -1.78 -8.19 -13.81
N LEU A 112 -0.93 -9.07 -13.28
CA LEU A 112 0.10 -9.74 -14.06
C LEU A 112 -0.49 -10.61 -15.17
N LEU A 113 -1.53 -11.41 -14.87
CA LEU A 113 -2.25 -12.20 -15.87
C LEU A 113 -2.91 -11.32 -16.93
N ALA A 114 -3.57 -10.23 -16.52
CA ALA A 114 -4.22 -9.29 -17.44
C ALA A 114 -3.24 -8.53 -18.35
N ASN A 115 -1.95 -8.48 -17.99
CA ASN A 115 -0.88 -7.86 -18.79
C ASN A 115 0.03 -8.90 -19.44
N GLU A 116 -0.42 -10.15 -19.59
CA GLU A 116 0.31 -11.24 -20.25
C GLU A 116 1.68 -11.54 -19.59
N LYS A 117 1.85 -11.22 -18.31
CA LYS A 117 3.08 -11.48 -17.53
C LYS A 117 2.97 -12.80 -16.76
N ASN A 118 2.66 -13.88 -17.47
CA ASN A 118 2.31 -15.18 -16.91
C ASN A 118 3.45 -15.81 -16.10
N ASP A 119 4.70 -15.63 -16.51
CA ASP A 119 5.88 -16.08 -15.76
C ASP A 119 5.99 -15.49 -14.35
N LYS A 120 5.70 -14.19 -14.23
CA LYS A 120 5.75 -13.50 -12.93
C LYS A 120 4.60 -13.94 -12.05
N ALA A 121 3.40 -14.08 -12.64
CA ALA A 121 2.22 -14.59 -11.94
C ALA A 121 2.47 -16.00 -11.40
N LYS A 122 3.03 -16.90 -12.23
CA LYS A 122 3.42 -18.26 -11.86
C LYS A 122 4.38 -18.28 -10.67
N LYS A 123 5.46 -17.50 -10.72
CA LYS A 123 6.43 -17.41 -9.61
C LYS A 123 5.78 -17.01 -8.30
N ILE A 124 4.86 -16.05 -8.31
CA ILE A 124 4.15 -15.61 -7.10
C ILE A 124 3.22 -16.71 -6.58
N VAL A 125 2.40 -17.32 -7.45
CA VAL A 125 1.46 -18.38 -7.05
C VAL A 125 2.19 -19.58 -6.45
N PHE A 126 3.26 -20.05 -7.09
CA PHE A 126 4.05 -21.17 -6.58
C PHE A 126 4.75 -20.83 -5.26
N LYS A 127 5.27 -19.61 -5.09
CA LYS A 127 5.88 -19.15 -3.84
C LYS A 127 4.86 -19.15 -2.70
N VAL A 128 3.65 -18.64 -2.94
CA VAL A 128 2.57 -18.59 -1.96
C VAL A 128 2.04 -19.99 -1.64
N ALA A 129 1.91 -20.87 -2.64
CA ALA A 129 1.50 -22.26 -2.45
C ALA A 129 2.49 -23.03 -1.57
N LYS A 130 3.80 -22.86 -1.81
CA LYS A 130 4.87 -23.42 -0.97
C LYS A 130 4.81 -22.89 0.46
N PHE A 131 4.59 -21.59 0.63
CA PHE A 131 4.48 -20.99 1.97
C PHE A 131 3.25 -21.49 2.74
N ASN A 132 2.14 -21.70 2.05
CA ASN A 132 0.89 -22.17 2.64
C ASN A 132 0.77 -23.70 2.71
N ASN A 133 1.80 -24.45 2.29
CA ASN A 133 1.76 -25.92 2.16
C ASN A 133 0.54 -26.43 1.38
N VAL A 134 0.16 -25.74 0.31
CA VAL A 134 -0.96 -26.12 -0.57
C VAL A 134 -0.41 -26.73 -1.85
N VAL A 135 -0.90 -27.92 -2.20
CA VAL A 135 -0.64 -28.54 -3.51
C VAL A 135 -1.56 -27.86 -4.54
N LEU A 136 -0.95 -27.29 -5.58
CA LEU A 136 -1.70 -26.71 -6.70
C LEU A 136 -2.30 -27.84 -7.54
N SER A 137 -3.52 -27.68 -8.03
CA SER A 137 -4.15 -28.66 -8.92
C SER A 137 -3.39 -28.75 -10.25
N ASP A 138 -3.26 -29.96 -10.81
CA ASP A 138 -2.56 -30.19 -12.08
C ASP A 138 -3.09 -29.29 -13.21
N ASN A 139 -4.41 -29.13 -13.32
CA ASN A 139 -5.04 -28.22 -14.29
C ASN A 139 -4.54 -26.76 -14.21
N LEU A 140 -4.22 -26.27 -13.00
CA LEU A 140 -3.71 -24.91 -12.80
C LEU A 140 -2.21 -24.84 -13.08
N VAL A 141 -1.47 -25.91 -12.82
CA VAL A 141 -0.06 -26.01 -13.17
C VAL A 141 0.12 -26.06 -14.68
N ASP A 142 -0.76 -26.79 -15.37
CA ASP A 142 -0.74 -26.97 -16.82
C ASP A 142 -1.22 -25.73 -17.56
N SER A 143 -2.19 -24.96 -17.03
CA SER A 143 -2.55 -23.66 -17.61
C SER A 143 -1.37 -22.68 -17.66
N PHE A 144 -0.45 -22.75 -16.69
CA PHE A 144 0.80 -21.97 -16.69
C PHE A 144 1.93 -22.59 -17.54
N LYS A 145 1.72 -23.76 -18.18
CA LYS A 145 2.67 -24.39 -19.13
C LYS A 145 2.24 -24.17 -20.57
N GLU A 146 0.94 -24.15 -20.86
CA GLU A 146 0.41 -23.93 -22.21
C GLU A 146 0.63 -22.48 -22.72
N GLU A 147 0.80 -21.53 -21.80
CA GLU A 147 1.05 -20.11 -22.10
C GLU A 147 2.54 -19.74 -22.25
N ALA A 148 3.46 -20.71 -22.18
CA ALA A 148 4.92 -20.53 -22.27
C ALA A 148 5.48 -21.04 -23.61
#